data_AF-A0A8T4V6D5-F1
#
_entry.id   AF-A0A8T4V6D5-F1
#
_cell.length_a   1.000
_cell.length_b   1.000
_cell.length_c   1.000
_cell.angle_alpha   90.00
_cell.angle_beta   90.00
_cell.angle_gamma   90.00
#
_symmetry.space_group_name_H-M   'P 1'
#
loop_
_entity.id
_entity.type
_entity.pdbx_description
1 polymer ?
#
loop_
_entity_poly.entity_id
_entity_poly.type
_entity_poly.pdbx_seq_one_letter_code
_entity_poly.pdbx_strand_id
1 'polypeptide(L)'
;MKIEECYGKYTFVDVRSPKEFEEDCIPGAINIPLFSNEERAIVGTLYKQVGKDIAIEKGLEIVSSKLPEMINEYKKLKGKIIIYCWRGGMRSGSITGLLKSMKSDVEQLENGYKDYRRFVREELEKIKLPKAYVIYGLTGSGKTDLLQEFGNSLDLEGLAQHRGSVFGDIGLKIRSQKKFESLLLKRLFALKEEKFILVEGESRKIGGIQIPLNVWNQLQSAIKIKLNSPMQERIERLYKEYCRKIDKEIIIQKLKMIEKFMGKKKVDELIKLINENEIKKFIEIILIEYYDKLYKHTVDSKKYEFEITNSKDLQSRLF
;
A
#
# COMPACT_ATOMS: atom_id res chain seq x y z
N MET A 1 -22.69 -13.81 -5.67
CA MET A 1 -21.77 -13.68 -6.82
C MET A 1 -20.35 -13.93 -6.33
N LYS A 2 -19.56 -14.71 -7.07
CA LYS A 2 -18.18 -15.03 -6.69
C LYS A 2 -17.24 -13.86 -7.02
N ILE A 3 -16.15 -13.72 -6.26
CA ILE A 3 -15.24 -12.59 -6.44
C ILE A 3 -14.59 -12.58 -7.82
N GLU A 4 -14.27 -13.76 -8.37
CA GLU A 4 -13.68 -13.96 -9.69
C GLU A 4 -14.60 -13.47 -10.82
N GLU A 5 -15.91 -13.47 -10.61
CA GLU A 5 -16.90 -13.07 -11.60
C GLU A 5 -17.11 -11.56 -11.64
N CYS A 6 -16.91 -10.87 -10.51
CA CYS A 6 -17.29 -9.48 -10.30
C CYS A 6 -16.12 -8.50 -10.11
N TYR A 7 -14.93 -8.98 -9.74
CA TYR A 7 -13.78 -8.10 -9.51
C TYR A 7 -13.43 -7.28 -10.76
N GLY A 8 -13.30 -5.96 -10.58
CA GLY A 8 -13.00 -5.02 -11.67
C GLY A 8 -14.18 -4.70 -12.60
N LYS A 9 -15.36 -5.31 -12.43
CA LYS A 9 -16.53 -5.10 -13.30
C LYS A 9 -17.64 -4.26 -12.67
N TYR A 10 -17.84 -4.40 -11.37
CA TYR A 10 -18.97 -3.82 -10.66
C TYR A 10 -18.54 -2.97 -9.47
N THR A 11 -19.44 -2.11 -9.01
CA THR A 11 -19.22 -1.28 -7.82
C THR A 11 -19.36 -2.14 -6.57
N PHE A 12 -18.34 -2.15 -5.71
CA PHE A 12 -18.42 -2.84 -4.43
C PHE A 12 -18.86 -1.90 -3.31
N VAL A 13 -19.77 -2.36 -2.46
CA VAL A 13 -20.17 -1.65 -1.24
C VAL A 13 -19.81 -2.48 -0.02
N ASP A 14 -18.98 -1.91 0.84
CA ASP A 14 -18.55 -2.48 2.10
C ASP A 14 -19.49 -2.02 3.22
N VAL A 15 -20.23 -2.95 3.81
CA VAL A 15 -21.13 -2.66 4.94
C VAL A 15 -20.48 -2.88 6.31
N ARG A 16 -19.18 -3.17 6.35
CA ARG A 16 -18.42 -3.23 7.60
C ARG A 16 -18.24 -1.82 8.20
N SER A 17 -17.82 -1.77 9.47
CA SER A 17 -17.63 -0.48 10.15
C SER A 17 -16.53 0.36 9.49
N PRO A 18 -16.52 1.69 9.70
CA PRO A 18 -15.49 2.56 9.12
C PRO A 18 -14.05 2.12 9.44
N LYS A 19 -13.80 1.64 10.66
CA LYS A 19 -12.48 1.12 11.07
C LYS A 19 -12.09 -0.15 10.31
N GLU A 20 -13.02 -1.07 10.10
CA GLU A 20 -12.77 -2.29 9.31
C GLU A 20 -12.46 -1.93 7.84
N PHE A 21 -13.08 -0.89 7.30
CA PHE A 21 -12.87 -0.39 5.94
C PHE A 21 -11.54 0.36 5.79
N GLU A 22 -11.19 1.18 6.77
CA GLU A 22 -9.94 1.95 6.81
C GLU A 22 -8.70 1.05 6.91
N GLU A 23 -8.76 -0.02 7.71
CA GLU A 23 -7.66 -1.00 7.81
C GLU A 23 -7.35 -1.64 6.46
N ASP A 24 -8.40 -2.14 5.78
CA ASP A 24 -8.30 -2.70 4.44
C ASP A 24 -9.69 -2.93 3.82
N CYS A 25 -9.81 -2.79 2.51
CA CYS A 25 -11.05 -2.98 1.75
C CYS A 25 -10.75 -3.34 0.30
N ILE A 26 -11.75 -3.83 -0.43
CA ILE A 26 -11.63 -4.05 -1.88
C ILE A 26 -11.31 -2.69 -2.54
N PRO A 27 -10.23 -2.56 -3.33
CA PRO A 27 -9.86 -1.30 -3.95
C PRO A 27 -11.00 -0.70 -4.78
N GLY A 28 -11.37 0.55 -4.48
CA GLY A 28 -12.47 1.25 -5.14
C GLY A 28 -13.86 0.97 -4.54
N ALA A 29 -13.96 0.16 -3.49
CA ALA A 29 -15.21 -0.03 -2.77
C ALA A 29 -15.65 1.26 -2.04
N ILE A 30 -16.96 1.43 -1.91
CA ILE A 30 -17.61 2.51 -1.16
C ILE A 30 -18.02 1.95 0.21
N ASN A 31 -17.77 2.69 1.29
CA ASN A 31 -18.23 2.29 2.61
C ASN A 31 -19.62 2.87 2.91
N ILE A 32 -20.61 2.00 3.04
CA ILE A 32 -21.95 2.34 3.54
C ILE A 32 -22.17 1.44 4.76
N PRO A 33 -21.66 1.83 5.94
CA PRO A 33 -21.54 0.93 7.08
C PRO A 33 -22.90 0.58 7.65
N LEU A 34 -23.12 -0.70 7.96
CA LEU A 34 -24.32 -1.13 8.69
C LEU A 34 -24.29 -0.64 10.15
N PHE A 35 -23.08 -0.55 10.72
CA PHE A 35 -22.84 -0.17 12.11
C PHE A 35 -21.66 0.80 12.18
N SER A 36 -21.73 1.76 13.12
CA SER A 36 -20.55 2.52 13.57
C SER A 36 -19.51 1.58 14.20
N ASN A 37 -18.33 2.09 14.54
CA ASN A 37 -17.30 1.28 15.20
C ASN A 37 -17.75 0.79 16.58
N GLU A 38 -18.46 1.65 17.32
CA GLU A 38 -18.98 1.40 18.66
C GLU A 38 -20.12 0.39 18.59
N GLU A 39 -21.08 0.60 17.68
CA GLU A 39 -22.20 -0.31 17.45
C GLU A 39 -21.72 -1.70 17.01
N ARG A 40 -20.72 -1.73 16.13
CA ARG A 40 -20.07 -2.97 15.69
C ARG A 40 -19.42 -3.72 16.84
N ALA A 41 -18.85 -3.02 17.81
CA ALA A 41 -18.26 -3.62 19.00
C ALA A 41 -19.36 -4.20 19.91
N ILE A 42 -20.46 -3.47 20.13
CA ILE A 42 -21.60 -3.90 20.94
C ILE A 42 -22.24 -5.16 20.34
N VAL A 43 -22.69 -5.10 19.08
CA VAL A 43 -23.35 -6.21 18.39
C VAL A 43 -22.41 -7.42 18.28
N GLY A 44 -21.12 -7.18 18.01
CA GLY A 44 -20.12 -8.24 17.97
C GLY A 44 -19.90 -8.94 19.30
N THR A 45 -19.97 -8.19 20.40
CA THR A 45 -19.84 -8.72 21.77
C THR A 45 -21.05 -9.56 22.14
N LEU A 46 -22.25 -9.06 21.91
CA LEU A 46 -23.51 -9.79 22.14
C LEU A 46 -23.54 -11.11 21.36
N TYR A 47 -23.15 -11.07 20.08
CA TYR A 47 -23.12 -12.26 19.23
C TYR A 47 -22.20 -13.35 19.79
N LYS A 48 -21.05 -12.96 20.35
CA LYS A 48 -20.05 -13.90 20.87
C LYS A 48 -20.37 -14.39 22.28
N GLN A 49 -20.90 -13.52 23.15
CA GLN A 49 -21.03 -13.79 24.57
C GLN A 49 -22.43 -14.25 24.99
N VAL A 50 -23.47 -13.78 24.30
CA VAL A 50 -24.87 -13.99 24.73
C VAL A 50 -25.60 -14.91 23.75
N GLY A 51 -25.46 -14.63 22.45
CA GLY A 51 -26.07 -15.46 21.42
C GLY A 51 -26.46 -14.68 20.19
N LYS A 52 -26.78 -15.44 19.13
CA LYS A 52 -27.10 -14.88 17.81
C LYS A 52 -28.38 -14.05 17.82
N ASP A 53 -29.44 -14.53 18.47
CA ASP A 53 -30.77 -13.92 18.38
C ASP A 53 -30.81 -12.54 19.04
N ILE A 54 -30.25 -12.41 20.25
CA ILE A 54 -30.11 -11.12 20.95
C ILE A 54 -29.26 -10.13 20.15
N ALA A 55 -28.20 -10.60 19.48
CA ALA A 55 -27.41 -9.74 18.61
C ALA A 55 -28.17 -9.27 17.36
N ILE A 56 -29.10 -10.08 16.84
CA ILE A 56 -29.97 -9.71 15.73
C ILE A 56 -30.97 -8.65 16.18
N GLU A 57 -31.64 -8.86 17.31
CA GLU A 57 -32.58 -7.88 17.88
C GLU A 57 -31.91 -6.53 18.10
N LYS A 58 -30.74 -6.53 18.75
CA LYS A 58 -29.99 -5.28 18.95
C LYS A 58 -29.54 -4.65 17.63
N GLY A 59 -29.15 -5.47 16.66
CA GLY A 59 -28.79 -5.00 15.32
C GLY A 59 -29.97 -4.33 14.61
N LEU A 60 -31.17 -4.90 14.72
CA LEU A 60 -32.39 -4.35 14.13
C LEU A 60 -32.74 -3.00 14.77
N GLU A 61 -32.69 -2.91 16.10
CA GLU A 61 -32.92 -1.66 16.85
C GLU A 61 -32.01 -0.55 16.33
N ILE A 62 -30.70 -0.81 16.22
CA ILE A 62 -29.70 0.16 15.77
C ILE A 62 -29.90 0.56 14.31
N VAL A 63 -30.18 -0.40 13.43
CA VAL A 63 -30.22 -0.17 11.98
C VAL A 63 -31.53 0.50 11.56
N SER A 64 -32.64 0.21 12.24
CA SER A 64 -33.99 0.66 11.86
C SER A 64 -34.07 2.18 11.64
N SER A 65 -33.44 2.98 12.50
CA SER A 65 -33.41 4.45 12.41
C SER A 65 -32.55 4.97 11.26
N LYS A 66 -31.61 4.16 10.74
CA LYS A 66 -30.62 4.54 9.72
C LYS A 66 -31.00 4.09 8.31
N LEU A 67 -31.96 3.18 8.18
CA LEU A 67 -32.35 2.59 6.90
C LEU A 67 -32.73 3.62 5.83
N PRO A 68 -33.53 4.67 6.11
CA PRO A 68 -33.92 5.63 5.08
C PRO A 68 -32.71 6.35 4.45
N GLU A 69 -31.79 6.83 5.29
CA GLU A 69 -30.58 7.51 4.84
C GLU A 69 -29.66 6.55 4.09
N MET A 70 -29.47 5.34 4.63
CA MET A 70 -28.65 4.31 4.00
C MET A 70 -29.15 3.95 2.60
N ILE A 71 -30.46 3.74 2.44
CA ILE A 71 -31.08 3.44 1.13
C ILE A 71 -30.88 4.60 0.16
N ASN A 72 -30.95 5.86 0.63
CA ASN A 72 -30.69 7.02 -0.22
C ASN A 72 -29.24 7.05 -0.72
N GLU A 73 -28.26 6.61 0.07
CA GLU A 73 -26.88 6.45 -0.42
C GLU A 73 -26.79 5.39 -1.54
N TYR A 74 -27.48 4.25 -1.40
CA TYR A 74 -27.52 3.24 -2.47
C TYR A 74 -28.16 3.75 -3.76
N LYS A 75 -29.21 4.57 -3.68
CA LYS A 75 -29.88 5.17 -4.85
C LYS A 75 -28.98 6.11 -5.65
N LYS A 76 -27.93 6.68 -5.05
CA LYS A 76 -26.96 7.52 -5.74
C LYS A 76 -25.99 6.71 -6.61
N LEU A 77 -25.86 5.41 -6.32
CA LEU A 77 -24.97 4.51 -7.05
C LEU A 77 -25.61 4.06 -8.36
N LYS A 78 -24.79 3.91 -9.40
CA LYS A 78 -25.24 3.49 -10.74
C LYS A 78 -24.73 2.09 -11.07
N GLY A 79 -25.52 1.37 -11.86
CA GLY A 79 -25.20 0.02 -12.31
C GLY A 79 -25.32 -1.03 -11.21
N LYS A 80 -24.83 -2.23 -11.49
CA LYS A 80 -24.88 -3.36 -10.57
C LYS A 80 -23.96 -3.15 -9.37
N ILE A 81 -24.48 -3.39 -8.17
CA ILE A 81 -23.76 -3.20 -6.91
C ILE A 81 -23.50 -4.54 -6.23
N ILE A 82 -22.26 -4.77 -5.80
CA ILE A 82 -21.85 -5.96 -5.06
C ILE A 82 -21.65 -5.60 -3.59
N ILE A 83 -22.56 -6.06 -2.73
CA ILE A 83 -22.56 -5.75 -1.30
C ILE A 83 -21.83 -6.83 -0.53
N TYR A 84 -20.92 -6.45 0.36
CA TYR A 84 -20.17 -7.40 1.15
C TYR A 84 -19.96 -6.96 2.60
N CYS A 85 -19.86 -7.95 3.47
CA CYS A 85 -19.34 -7.79 4.83
C CYS A 85 -18.14 -8.74 5.02
N TRP A 86 -17.67 -8.95 6.26
CA TRP A 86 -16.47 -9.76 6.50
C TRP A 86 -16.54 -11.18 5.92
N ARG A 87 -17.68 -11.87 6.08
CA ARG A 87 -17.86 -13.29 5.71
C ARG A 87 -19.05 -13.54 4.78
N GLY A 88 -19.63 -12.49 4.21
CA GLY A 88 -20.84 -12.65 3.39
C GLY A 88 -22.02 -13.23 4.19
N GLY A 89 -22.15 -12.85 5.47
CA GLY A 89 -23.25 -13.30 6.33
C GLY A 89 -24.43 -12.34 6.37
N MET A 90 -25.17 -12.37 7.48
CA MET A 90 -26.42 -11.60 7.65
C MET A 90 -26.26 -10.09 7.44
N ARG A 91 -25.12 -9.48 7.80
CA ARG A 91 -24.91 -8.02 7.64
C ARG A 91 -25.06 -7.55 6.19
N SER A 92 -24.40 -8.24 5.25
CA SER A 92 -24.55 -7.94 3.82
C SER A 92 -25.84 -8.52 3.25
N GLY A 93 -26.25 -9.70 3.73
CA GLY A 93 -27.46 -10.38 3.24
C GLY A 93 -28.75 -9.62 3.51
N SER A 94 -28.91 -9.03 4.69
CA SER A 94 -30.11 -8.28 5.05
C SER A 94 -30.30 -7.04 4.17
N ILE A 95 -29.24 -6.25 3.98
CA ILE A 95 -29.27 -5.07 3.10
C ILE A 95 -29.47 -5.47 1.64
N THR A 96 -28.80 -6.53 1.19
CA THR A 96 -28.99 -7.06 -0.17
C THR A 96 -30.45 -7.49 -0.39
N GLY A 97 -31.04 -8.22 0.55
CA GLY A 97 -32.43 -8.67 0.47
C GLY A 97 -33.43 -7.50 0.43
N LEU A 98 -33.24 -6.49 1.28
CA LEU A 98 -34.05 -5.28 1.29
C LEU A 98 -33.97 -4.50 -0.03
N LEU A 99 -32.76 -4.28 -0.54
CA LEU A 99 -32.58 -3.57 -1.81
C LEU A 99 -33.13 -4.38 -3.01
N LYS A 100 -33.02 -5.72 -2.99
CA LYS A 100 -33.64 -6.59 -3.98
C LYS A 100 -35.17 -6.50 -3.95
N SER A 101 -35.81 -6.44 -2.78
CA SER A 101 -37.27 -6.26 -2.69
C SER A 101 -37.72 -4.90 -3.24
N MET A 102 -36.84 -3.90 -3.18
CA MET A 102 -37.00 -2.59 -3.84
C MET A 102 -36.57 -2.58 -5.32
N LYS A 103 -36.35 -3.74 -5.94
CA LYS A 103 -35.96 -3.92 -7.35
C LYS A 103 -34.62 -3.25 -7.74
N SER A 104 -33.72 -3.04 -6.78
CA SER A 104 -32.36 -2.57 -7.07
C SER A 104 -31.50 -3.71 -7.63
N ASP A 105 -30.64 -3.42 -8.62
CA ASP A 105 -29.68 -4.40 -9.16
C ASP A 105 -28.47 -4.56 -8.22
N VAL A 106 -28.69 -5.32 -7.15
CA VAL A 106 -27.67 -5.61 -6.15
C VAL A 106 -27.44 -7.11 -6.02
N GLU A 107 -26.21 -7.51 -5.76
CA GLU A 107 -25.85 -8.88 -5.42
C GLU A 107 -24.97 -8.93 -4.18
N GLN A 108 -25.08 -10.01 -3.43
CA GLN A 108 -24.20 -10.25 -2.30
C GLN A 108 -22.90 -10.91 -2.78
N LEU A 109 -21.75 -10.44 -2.28
CA LEU A 109 -20.47 -11.14 -2.45
C LEU A 109 -20.48 -12.42 -1.61
N GLU A 110 -20.32 -13.55 -2.27
CA GLU A 110 -20.23 -14.85 -1.63
C GLU A 110 -19.01 -14.88 -0.70
N ASN A 111 -19.19 -15.37 0.55
CA ASN A 111 -18.14 -15.45 1.58
C ASN A 111 -17.46 -14.10 1.94
N GLY A 112 -17.90 -12.98 1.36
CA GLY A 112 -17.52 -11.61 1.69
C GLY A 112 -16.04 -11.28 1.54
N TYR A 113 -15.57 -10.35 2.37
CA TYR A 113 -14.20 -9.86 2.33
C TYR A 113 -13.14 -10.96 2.53
N LYS A 114 -13.46 -11.98 3.33
CA LYS A 114 -12.57 -13.14 3.55
C LYS A 114 -12.27 -13.86 2.23
N ASP A 115 -13.27 -14.00 1.37
CA ASP A 115 -13.14 -14.62 0.06
C ASP A 115 -12.26 -13.79 -0.86
N TYR A 116 -12.48 -12.47 -0.87
CA TYR A 116 -11.61 -11.54 -1.58
C TYR A 116 -10.15 -11.65 -1.13
N ARG A 117 -9.88 -11.84 0.17
CA ARG A 117 -8.50 -12.06 0.64
C ARG A 117 -7.90 -13.38 0.17
N ARG A 118 -8.71 -14.44 0.02
CA ARG A 118 -8.25 -15.69 -0.61
C ARG A 118 -7.86 -15.40 -2.06
N PHE A 119 -8.78 -14.82 -2.83
CA PHE A 119 -8.58 -14.43 -4.22
C PHE A 119 -7.30 -13.60 -4.42
N VAL A 120 -7.09 -12.55 -3.61
CA VAL A 120 -5.88 -11.71 -3.73
C VAL A 120 -4.59 -12.53 -3.61
N ARG A 121 -4.52 -13.44 -2.64
CA ARG A 121 -3.33 -14.26 -2.42
C ARG A 121 -3.12 -15.25 -3.57
N GLU A 122 -4.17 -15.94 -3.98
CA GLU A 122 -4.13 -16.93 -5.07
C GLU A 122 -3.73 -16.26 -6.40
N GLU A 123 -4.25 -15.07 -6.70
CA GLU A 123 -3.86 -14.30 -7.88
C GLU A 123 -2.40 -13.87 -7.82
N LEU A 124 -1.91 -13.35 -6.68
CA LEU A 124 -0.50 -12.96 -6.55
C LEU A 124 0.47 -14.15 -6.62
N GLU A 125 0.04 -15.34 -6.21
CA GLU A 125 0.83 -16.58 -6.34
C GLU A 125 0.95 -17.07 -7.78
N LYS A 126 -0.05 -16.82 -8.64
CA LYS A 126 -0.05 -17.30 -10.04
C LYS A 126 0.25 -16.23 -11.08
N ILE A 127 0.26 -14.94 -10.71
CA ILE A 127 0.43 -13.85 -11.66
C ILE A 127 1.78 -13.93 -12.38
N LYS A 128 1.78 -13.68 -13.68
CA LYS A 128 2.98 -13.51 -14.50
C LYS A 128 3.15 -12.05 -14.80
N LEU A 129 4.31 -11.50 -14.48
CA LEU A 129 4.67 -10.13 -14.81
C LEU A 129 4.99 -10.03 -16.30
N PRO A 130 4.69 -8.90 -16.96
CA PRO A 130 5.31 -8.54 -18.22
C PRO A 130 6.84 -8.48 -18.09
N LYS A 131 7.52 -8.29 -19.23
CA LYS A 131 8.97 -8.04 -19.23
C LYS A 131 9.27 -6.89 -18.26
N ALA A 132 10.09 -7.13 -17.23
CA ALA A 132 10.36 -6.14 -16.20
C ALA A 132 11.77 -5.57 -16.34
N TYR A 133 11.88 -4.25 -16.17
CA TYR A 133 13.13 -3.54 -15.96
C TYR A 133 13.13 -2.99 -14.54
N VAL A 134 14.06 -3.49 -13.73
CA VAL A 134 14.18 -3.16 -12.31
C VAL A 134 15.27 -2.12 -12.13
N ILE A 135 14.88 -0.94 -11.68
CA ILE A 135 15.75 0.22 -11.52
C ILE A 135 16.33 0.21 -10.11
N TYR A 136 17.62 -0.04 -10.00
CA TYR A 136 18.39 0.06 -8.76
C TYR A 136 19.10 1.41 -8.68
N GLY A 137 19.30 1.90 -7.47
CA GLY A 137 20.04 3.12 -7.24
C GLY A 137 20.25 3.32 -5.75
N LEU A 138 21.22 4.13 -5.38
CA LEU A 138 21.48 4.48 -3.98
C LEU A 138 20.32 5.31 -3.39
N THR A 139 20.26 5.41 -2.07
CA THR A 139 19.24 6.21 -1.36
C THR A 139 19.22 7.65 -1.88
N GLY A 140 18.03 8.17 -2.20
CA GLY A 140 17.87 9.52 -2.73
C GLY A 140 18.22 9.66 -4.22
N SER A 141 18.44 8.57 -4.96
CA SER A 141 18.74 8.62 -6.41
C SER A 141 17.59 9.08 -7.31
N GLY A 142 16.36 9.17 -6.80
CA GLY A 142 15.20 9.61 -7.58
C GLY A 142 14.49 8.50 -8.34
N LYS A 143 14.59 7.24 -7.88
CA LYS A 143 13.87 6.09 -8.48
C LYS A 143 12.37 6.36 -8.58
N THR A 144 11.76 6.84 -7.50
CA THR A 144 10.32 7.12 -7.43
C THR A 144 9.91 8.24 -8.39
N ASP A 145 10.67 9.35 -8.43
CA ASP A 145 10.45 10.45 -9.38
C ASP A 145 10.48 9.94 -10.82
N LEU A 146 11.51 9.14 -11.14
CA LEU A 146 11.69 8.52 -12.44
C LEU A 146 10.51 7.62 -12.80
N LEU A 147 10.04 6.76 -11.89
CA LEU A 147 8.91 5.86 -12.14
C LEU A 147 7.59 6.60 -12.39
N GLN A 148 7.39 7.76 -11.77
CA GLN A 148 6.18 8.56 -11.93
C GLN A 148 6.04 9.17 -13.33
N GLU A 149 7.15 9.30 -14.08
CA GLU A 149 7.13 9.75 -15.48
C GLU A 149 6.57 8.69 -16.45
N PHE A 150 6.37 7.44 -16.00
CA PHE A 150 5.95 6.33 -16.85
C PHE A 150 4.63 5.70 -16.40
N GLY A 151 3.67 5.57 -17.32
CA GLY A 151 2.36 4.97 -17.05
C GLY A 151 2.41 3.46 -16.75
N ASN A 152 3.49 2.78 -17.15
CA ASN A 152 3.72 1.34 -16.99
C ASN A 152 4.65 1.00 -15.81
N SER A 153 4.72 1.87 -14.79
CA SER A 153 5.56 1.66 -13.61
C SER A 153 4.88 0.91 -12.46
N LEU A 154 5.67 0.19 -11.66
CA LEU A 154 5.28 -0.44 -10.41
C LEU A 154 6.10 0.14 -9.27
N ASP A 155 5.54 1.15 -8.61
CA ASP A 155 6.08 1.82 -7.42
C ASP A 155 5.68 1.05 -6.14
N LEU A 156 6.55 0.15 -5.67
CA LEU A 156 6.26 -0.72 -4.51
C LEU A 156 6.29 0.05 -3.19
N GLU A 157 7.13 1.07 -3.05
CA GLU A 157 7.27 1.98 -1.92
C GLU A 157 6.02 2.85 -1.81
N GLY A 158 5.53 3.40 -2.92
CA GLY A 158 4.25 4.11 -2.98
C GLY A 158 3.06 3.19 -2.69
N LEU A 159 3.10 1.93 -3.12
CA LEU A 159 2.12 0.92 -2.77
C LEU A 159 2.18 0.52 -1.28
N ALA A 160 3.35 0.52 -0.66
CA ALA A 160 3.55 0.24 0.77
C ALA A 160 3.33 1.48 1.67
N GLN A 161 3.36 2.68 1.08
CA GLN A 161 3.51 3.96 1.78
C GLN A 161 4.73 3.96 2.70
N HIS A 162 5.87 3.49 2.19
CA HIS A 162 7.12 3.40 2.94
C HIS A 162 8.32 3.47 1.99
N ARG A 163 9.36 4.25 2.35
CA ARG A 163 10.53 4.52 1.48
C ARG A 163 11.75 3.60 1.71
N GLY A 164 11.52 2.29 1.87
CA GLY A 164 12.61 1.28 1.94
C GLY A 164 13.72 1.46 3.00
N SER A 165 13.59 2.40 3.95
CA SER A 165 14.68 2.88 4.79
C SER A 165 14.26 3.05 6.25
N VAL A 166 15.23 3.26 7.15
CA VAL A 166 14.94 3.47 8.58
C VAL A 166 14.07 4.71 8.83
N PHE A 167 14.23 5.71 7.95
CA PHE A 167 13.45 6.95 7.96
C PHE A 167 12.25 6.84 6.99
N GLY A 168 12.00 5.65 6.45
CA GLY A 168 11.08 5.45 5.33
C GLY A 168 9.61 5.59 5.69
N ASP A 169 9.26 5.56 6.97
CA ASP A 169 7.90 5.72 7.50
C ASP A 169 7.55 7.16 7.90
N ILE A 170 8.56 8.04 7.97
CA ILE A 170 8.35 9.41 8.45
C ILE A 170 7.42 10.18 7.50
N GLY A 171 6.35 10.72 8.08
CA GLY A 171 5.33 11.51 7.37
C GLY A 171 4.38 10.67 6.52
N LEU A 172 4.42 9.33 6.64
CA LEU A 172 3.58 8.41 5.87
C LEU A 172 2.65 7.60 6.77
N LYS A 173 1.47 7.27 6.25
CA LYS A 173 0.55 6.33 6.88
C LYS A 173 0.82 4.92 6.33
N ILE A 174 1.64 4.17 7.06
CA ILE A 174 2.05 2.82 6.66
C ILE A 174 0.81 1.95 6.42
N ARG A 175 0.80 1.28 5.27
CA ARG A 175 -0.28 0.36 4.92
C ARG A 175 -0.12 -0.97 5.62
N SER A 176 -1.23 -1.66 5.83
CA SER A 176 -1.19 -3.06 6.26
C SER A 176 -0.70 -3.95 5.12
N GLN A 177 -0.16 -5.13 5.46
CA GLN A 177 0.21 -6.15 4.46
C GLN A 177 -0.95 -6.46 3.51
N LYS A 178 -2.16 -6.58 4.06
CA LYS A 178 -3.35 -6.88 3.27
C LYS A 178 -3.67 -5.76 2.27
N LYS A 179 -3.59 -4.49 2.69
CA LYS A 179 -3.83 -3.32 1.83
C LYS A 179 -2.78 -3.21 0.73
N PHE A 180 -1.52 -3.45 1.07
CA PHE A 180 -0.44 -3.51 0.08
C PHE A 180 -0.72 -4.56 -1.00
N GLU A 181 -1.02 -5.80 -0.60
CA GLU A 181 -1.34 -6.90 -1.54
C GLU A 181 -2.55 -6.58 -2.43
N SER A 182 -3.61 -5.99 -1.86
CA SER A 182 -4.79 -5.55 -2.63
C SER A 182 -4.43 -4.55 -3.74
N LEU A 183 -3.62 -3.54 -3.40
CA LEU A 183 -3.24 -2.48 -4.33
C LEU A 183 -2.21 -2.97 -5.34
N LEU A 184 -1.29 -3.84 -4.91
CA LEU A 184 -0.33 -4.53 -5.78
C LEU A 184 -1.07 -5.34 -6.83
N LEU A 185 -2.02 -6.19 -6.44
CA LEU A 185 -2.79 -6.99 -7.40
C LEU A 185 -3.54 -6.10 -8.40
N LYS A 186 -4.22 -5.06 -7.91
CA LYS A 186 -4.91 -4.08 -8.78
C LYS A 186 -3.95 -3.48 -9.80
N ARG A 187 -2.76 -3.05 -9.36
CA ARG A 187 -1.77 -2.44 -10.26
C ARG A 187 -1.23 -3.45 -11.26
N LEU A 188 -0.93 -4.68 -10.83
CA LEU A 188 -0.43 -5.72 -11.74
C LEU A 188 -1.46 -6.13 -12.79
N PHE A 189 -2.75 -6.18 -12.44
CA PHE A 189 -3.82 -6.39 -13.44
C PHE A 189 -3.92 -5.24 -14.44
N ALA A 190 -3.72 -3.99 -14.00
CA ALA A 190 -3.68 -2.86 -14.91
C ALA A 190 -2.46 -2.88 -15.85
N LEU A 191 -1.37 -3.52 -15.43
CA LEU A 191 -0.13 -3.62 -16.19
C LEU A 191 -0.02 -4.90 -17.03
N LYS A 192 -0.98 -5.83 -16.93
CA LYS A 192 -0.89 -7.18 -17.52
C LYS A 192 -0.63 -7.18 -19.04
N GLU A 193 -1.20 -6.22 -19.76
CA GLU A 193 -1.11 -6.11 -21.23
C GLU A 193 0.04 -5.19 -21.69
N GLU A 194 0.82 -4.64 -20.76
CA GLU A 194 1.98 -3.80 -21.11
C GLU A 194 3.09 -4.65 -21.72
N LYS A 195 3.79 -4.11 -22.73
CA LYS A 195 4.95 -4.80 -23.34
C LYS A 195 6.09 -5.01 -22.33
N PHE A 196 6.25 -4.03 -21.45
CA PHE A 196 7.20 -4.10 -20.34
C PHE A 196 6.71 -3.22 -19.18
N ILE A 197 7.26 -3.46 -18.00
CA ILE A 197 7.03 -2.64 -16.81
C ILE A 197 8.35 -2.13 -16.24
N LEU A 198 8.30 -0.94 -15.67
CA LEU A 198 9.41 -0.39 -14.87
C LEU A 198 9.11 -0.64 -13.40
N VAL A 199 10.08 -1.15 -12.65
CA VAL A 199 9.91 -1.47 -11.23
C VAL A 199 11.07 -0.90 -10.45
N GLU A 200 10.84 -0.40 -9.26
CA GLU A 200 11.92 -0.02 -8.37
C GLU A 200 12.61 -1.25 -7.77
N GLY A 201 13.93 -1.15 -7.70
CA GLY A 201 14.79 -2.18 -7.17
C GLY A 201 14.90 -2.09 -5.65
N GLU A 202 13.98 -2.77 -4.97
CA GLU A 202 13.95 -2.86 -3.51
C GLU A 202 14.43 -4.22 -2.98
N SER A 203 14.58 -4.32 -1.67
CA SER A 203 14.68 -5.62 -0.99
C SER A 203 13.31 -6.31 -0.96
N ARG A 204 13.24 -7.61 -0.63
CA ARG A 204 11.94 -8.30 -0.50
C ARG A 204 11.02 -7.63 0.54
N LYS A 205 11.60 -6.91 1.49
CA LYS A 205 10.90 -6.24 2.58
C LYS A 205 10.99 -4.71 2.42
N ILE A 206 9.84 -4.04 2.46
CA ILE A 206 9.73 -2.58 2.45
C ILE A 206 9.17 -2.16 3.80
N GLY A 207 10.04 -1.70 4.70
CA GLY A 207 9.65 -1.46 6.09
C GLY A 207 9.19 -2.74 6.77
N GLY A 208 7.91 -2.84 7.13
CA GLY A 208 7.27 -4.06 7.65
C GLY A 208 6.61 -4.95 6.59
N ILE A 209 6.47 -4.45 5.36
CA ILE A 209 5.71 -5.09 4.27
C ILE A 209 6.58 -6.08 3.51
N GLN A 210 6.02 -7.24 3.18
CA GLN A 210 6.68 -8.26 2.39
C GLN A 210 6.10 -8.32 0.98
N ILE A 211 6.96 -8.29 -0.02
CA ILE A 211 6.58 -8.55 -1.41
C ILE A 211 6.23 -10.05 -1.55
N PRO A 212 5.09 -10.40 -2.19
CA PRO A 212 4.73 -11.79 -2.46
C PRO A 212 5.86 -12.55 -3.15
N LEU A 213 6.09 -13.79 -2.75
CA LEU A 213 7.27 -14.56 -3.17
C LEU A 213 7.35 -14.73 -4.68
N ASN A 214 6.24 -15.05 -5.34
CA ASN A 214 6.18 -15.19 -6.79
C ASN A 214 6.57 -13.90 -7.52
N VAL A 215 6.00 -12.76 -7.11
CA VAL A 215 6.34 -11.43 -7.67
C VAL A 215 7.82 -11.13 -7.45
N TRP A 216 8.33 -11.34 -6.23
CA TRP A 216 9.73 -11.11 -5.91
C TRP A 216 10.69 -11.94 -6.76
N ASN A 217 10.42 -13.23 -6.94
CA ASN A 217 11.28 -14.13 -7.73
C ASN A 217 11.36 -13.71 -9.20
N GLN A 218 10.24 -13.25 -9.77
CA GLN A 218 10.20 -12.71 -11.13
C GLN A 218 11.02 -11.41 -11.24
N LEU A 219 10.92 -10.51 -10.25
CA LEU A 219 11.74 -9.28 -10.21
C LEU A 219 13.24 -9.55 -10.02
N GLN A 220 13.63 -10.60 -9.30
CA GLN A 220 15.04 -10.97 -9.15
C GLN A 220 15.69 -11.42 -10.47
N SER A 221 14.88 -12.02 -11.35
CA SER A 221 15.29 -12.54 -12.66
C SER A 221 15.11 -11.52 -13.80
N ALA A 222 14.54 -10.36 -13.49
CA ALA A 222 14.29 -9.28 -14.44
C ALA A 222 15.57 -8.54 -14.86
N ILE A 223 15.46 -7.73 -15.92
CA ILE A 223 16.56 -6.90 -16.42
C ILE A 223 16.84 -5.81 -15.39
N LYS A 224 18.11 -5.61 -15.05
CA LYS A 224 18.53 -4.68 -13.99
C LYS A 224 19.16 -3.44 -14.61
N ILE A 225 18.65 -2.27 -14.24
CA ILE A 225 19.17 -0.97 -14.66
C ILE A 225 19.71 -0.27 -13.43
N LYS A 226 20.84 0.42 -13.55
CA LYS A 226 21.39 1.24 -12.46
C LYS A 226 21.13 2.72 -12.74
N LEU A 227 20.46 3.39 -11.81
CA LEU A 227 20.30 4.84 -11.79
C LEU A 227 21.44 5.47 -10.98
N ASN A 228 22.28 6.23 -11.68
CA ASN A 228 23.33 7.02 -11.08
C ASN A 228 22.82 8.44 -10.86
N SER A 229 22.98 8.94 -9.63
CA SER A 229 22.65 10.33 -9.29
C SER A 229 23.80 10.93 -8.46
N PRO A 230 24.30 12.13 -8.83
CA PRO A 230 25.31 12.84 -8.06
C PRO A 230 24.90 13.05 -6.59
N MET A 231 25.88 13.06 -5.67
CA MET A 231 25.63 13.24 -4.24
C MET A 231 24.82 14.51 -3.94
N GLN A 232 25.12 15.62 -4.61
CA GLN A 232 24.41 16.89 -4.41
C GLN A 232 22.92 16.80 -4.76
N GLU A 233 22.56 16.13 -5.85
CA GLU A 233 21.16 15.92 -6.22
C GLU A 233 20.43 15.05 -5.20
N ARG A 234 21.10 14.01 -4.69
CA ARG A 234 20.55 13.13 -3.64
C ARG A 234 20.27 13.91 -2.36
N ILE A 235 21.20 14.78 -1.95
CA ILE A 235 21.04 15.64 -0.77
C ILE A 235 19.87 16.61 -0.96
N GLU A 236 19.80 17.31 -2.09
CA GLU A 236 18.71 18.26 -2.36
C GLU A 236 17.33 17.58 -2.40
N ARG A 237 17.26 16.38 -2.98
CA ARG A 237 16.02 15.59 -3.03
C ARG A 237 15.56 15.20 -1.63
N LEU A 238 16.43 14.60 -0.83
CA LEU A 238 16.10 14.18 0.54
C LEU A 238 15.78 15.37 1.44
N TYR A 239 16.48 16.50 1.27
CA TYR A 239 16.18 17.73 2.02
C TYR A 239 14.76 18.24 1.73
N LYS A 240 14.33 18.22 0.45
CA LYS A 240 12.97 18.59 0.06
C LYS A 240 11.92 17.62 0.59
N GLU A 241 12.20 16.31 0.55
CA GLU A 241 11.29 15.25 0.97
C GLU A 241 11.08 15.21 2.49
N TYR A 242 12.16 15.32 3.26
CA TYR A 242 12.12 15.10 4.71
C TYR A 242 12.00 16.41 5.49
N CYS A 243 12.74 17.46 5.12
CA CYS A 243 13.07 18.49 6.10
C CYS A 243 12.16 19.72 6.06
N ARG A 244 11.31 19.86 5.05
CA ARG A 244 10.35 20.98 4.96
C ARG A 244 9.11 20.81 5.84
N LYS A 245 8.77 19.59 6.25
CA LYS A 245 7.45 19.27 6.83
C LYS A 245 7.47 18.35 8.05
N ILE A 246 8.65 17.94 8.53
CA ILE A 246 8.78 16.88 9.52
C ILE A 246 9.45 17.42 10.78
N ASP A 247 8.92 17.00 11.92
CA ASP A 247 9.47 17.26 13.24
C ASP A 247 10.88 16.65 13.40
N LYS A 248 11.83 17.48 13.81
CA LYS A 248 13.22 17.09 14.08
C LYS A 248 13.31 16.01 15.16
N GLU A 249 12.39 16.00 16.12
CA GLU A 249 12.39 15.01 17.20
C GLU A 249 12.19 13.60 16.65
N ILE A 250 11.34 13.43 15.63
CA ILE A 250 11.11 12.14 14.96
C ILE A 250 12.41 11.67 14.29
N ILE A 251 13.13 12.57 13.63
CA ILE A 251 14.41 12.25 12.97
C ILE A 251 15.44 11.80 14.02
N ILE A 252 15.52 12.49 15.17
CA ILE A 252 16.42 12.15 16.28
C ILE A 252 16.07 10.78 16.88
N GLN A 253 14.78 10.47 17.05
CA GLN A 253 14.36 9.15 17.54
C GLN A 253 14.80 8.03 16.58
N LYS A 254 14.66 8.24 15.26
CA LYS A 254 15.13 7.28 14.25
C LYS A 254 16.65 7.12 14.23
N LEU A 255 17.41 8.19 14.47
CA LEU A 255 18.86 8.12 14.58
C LEU A 255 19.32 7.23 15.73
N LYS A 256 18.65 7.32 16.89
CA LYS A 256 18.97 6.46 18.04
C LYS A 256 18.78 4.98 17.72
N MET A 257 17.85 4.62 16.84
CA MET A 257 17.65 3.22 16.41
C MET A 257 18.84 2.65 15.62
N ILE A 258 19.63 3.51 14.97
CA ILE A 258 20.80 3.10 14.17
C ILE A 258 22.13 3.34 14.88
N GLU A 259 22.10 3.77 16.16
CA GLU A 259 23.30 4.01 16.97
C GLU A 259 24.21 2.78 17.04
N LYS A 260 23.65 1.58 17.12
CA LYS A 260 24.42 0.34 17.11
C LYS A 260 25.24 0.11 15.82
N PHE A 261 24.87 0.75 14.71
CA PHE A 261 25.56 0.63 13.43
C PHE A 261 26.54 1.77 13.18
N MET A 262 26.22 2.99 13.64
CA MET A 262 27.03 4.19 13.39
C MET A 262 27.95 4.56 14.56
N GLY A 263 27.69 4.03 15.75
CA GLY A 263 28.36 4.39 17.00
C GLY A 263 27.82 5.68 17.63
N LYS A 264 27.80 5.71 18.97
CA LYS A 264 27.25 6.82 19.77
C LYS A 264 27.84 8.19 19.41
N LYS A 265 29.17 8.29 19.31
CA LYS A 265 29.86 9.54 18.98
C LYS A 265 29.37 10.16 17.66
N LYS A 266 29.11 9.32 16.65
CA LYS A 266 28.65 9.78 15.33
C LYS A 266 27.18 10.19 15.39
N VAL A 267 26.35 9.45 16.11
CA VAL A 267 24.94 9.83 16.32
C VAL A 267 24.83 11.16 17.07
N ASP A 268 25.63 11.38 18.11
CA ASP A 268 25.64 12.65 18.85
C ASP A 268 26.05 13.83 17.94
N GLU A 269 27.03 13.64 17.06
CA GLU A 269 27.42 14.62 16.02
C GLU A 269 26.26 14.93 15.06
N LEU A 270 25.54 13.91 14.59
CA LEU A 270 24.38 14.09 13.71
C LEU A 270 23.22 14.81 14.39
N ILE A 271 22.96 14.51 15.67
CA ILE A 271 21.94 15.22 16.47
C ILE A 271 22.32 16.70 16.62
N LYS A 272 23.61 17.00 16.85
CA LYS A 272 24.09 18.39 16.92
C LYS A 272 23.82 19.14 15.62
N LEU A 273 24.12 18.54 14.46
CA LEU A 273 23.83 19.14 13.15
C LEU A 273 22.34 19.42 12.95
N ILE A 274 21.46 18.52 13.39
CA ILE A 274 20.00 18.74 13.32
C ILE A 274 19.57 19.93 14.18
N ASN A 275 20.13 20.05 15.39
CA ASN A 275 19.83 21.16 16.31
C ASN A 275 20.34 22.50 15.77
N GLU A 276 21.50 22.51 15.12
CA GLU A 276 22.12 23.70 14.50
C GLU A 276 21.50 24.08 13.12
N ASN A 277 20.46 23.38 12.66
CA ASN A 277 19.86 23.54 11.32
C ASN A 277 20.79 23.20 10.14
N GLU A 278 21.89 22.49 10.37
CA GLU A 278 22.84 22.04 9.36
C GLU A 278 22.37 20.74 8.67
N ILE A 279 21.14 20.76 8.16
CA ILE A 279 20.42 19.56 7.74
C ILE A 279 21.01 18.91 6.49
N LYS A 280 21.53 19.71 5.54
CA LYS A 280 22.16 19.16 4.33
C LYS A 280 23.43 18.38 4.66
N LYS A 281 24.22 18.89 5.60
CA LYS A 281 25.42 18.21 6.11
C LYS A 281 25.05 16.94 6.88
N PHE A 282 23.97 16.97 7.66
CA PHE A 282 23.39 15.77 8.26
C PHE A 282 23.04 14.71 7.21
N ILE A 283 22.34 15.09 6.13
CA ILE A 283 21.96 14.18 5.04
C ILE A 283 23.19 13.60 4.34
N GLU A 284 24.18 14.42 4.02
CA GLU A 284 25.41 13.96 3.38
C GLU A 284 26.11 12.88 4.21
N ILE A 285 26.29 13.13 5.51
CA ILE A 285 26.98 12.19 6.40
C ILE A 285 26.18 10.89 6.54
N ILE A 286 24.85 10.95 6.71
CA ILE A 286 24.05 9.72 6.85
C ILE A 286 24.00 8.90 5.56
N LEU A 287 24.05 9.55 4.39
CA LEU A 287 24.17 8.86 3.12
C LEU A 287 25.48 8.07 3.04
N ILE A 288 26.62 8.72 3.32
CA ILE A 288 27.95 8.10 3.21
C ILE A 288 28.16 7.03 4.29
N GLU A 289 27.86 7.36 5.55
CA GLU A 289 28.27 6.56 6.70
C GLU A 289 27.32 5.42 7.03
N TYR A 290 26.09 5.45 6.53
CA TYR A 290 25.08 4.43 6.81
C TYR A 290 24.51 3.82 5.53
N TYR A 291 23.83 4.62 4.69
CA TYR A 291 23.09 4.07 3.55
C TYR A 291 24.00 3.49 2.47
N ASP A 292 24.98 4.24 2.00
CA ASP A 292 25.81 3.81 0.89
C ASP A 292 26.65 2.59 1.32
N LYS A 293 27.12 2.52 2.57
CA LYS A 293 27.78 1.31 3.09
C LYS A 293 26.88 0.07 3.07
N LEU A 294 25.60 0.20 3.45
CA LEU A 294 24.64 -0.90 3.42
C LEU A 294 24.26 -1.32 1.99
N TYR A 295 24.04 -0.35 1.11
CA TYR A 295 23.57 -0.59 -0.25
C TYR A 295 24.68 -0.98 -1.21
N LYS A 296 25.94 -0.61 -0.95
CA LYS A 296 27.08 -0.90 -1.83
C LYS A 296 27.19 -2.39 -2.15
N HIS A 297 27.04 -3.27 -1.16
CA HIS A 297 27.03 -4.72 -1.39
C HIS A 297 25.87 -5.19 -2.29
N THR A 298 24.70 -4.57 -2.20
CA THR A 298 23.51 -4.95 -2.96
C THR A 298 23.54 -4.41 -4.39
N VAL A 299 24.10 -3.21 -4.57
CA VAL A 299 24.23 -2.55 -5.87
C VAL A 299 25.40 -3.17 -6.64
N ASP A 300 26.58 -3.29 -6.02
CA ASP A 300 27.79 -3.73 -6.72
C ASP A 300 27.77 -5.23 -7.04
N SER A 301 26.99 -6.05 -6.32
CA SER A 301 26.86 -7.49 -6.61
C SER A 301 25.97 -7.80 -7.81
N LYS A 302 25.26 -6.82 -8.36
CA LYS A 302 24.30 -7.03 -9.45
C LYS A 302 24.97 -6.79 -10.80
N LYS A 303 24.68 -7.70 -11.74
CA LYS A 303 24.96 -7.46 -13.15
C LYS A 303 23.87 -6.57 -13.73
N TYR A 304 24.26 -5.37 -14.16
CA TYR A 304 23.40 -4.40 -14.82
C TYR A 304 23.47 -4.55 -16.33
N GLU A 305 22.34 -4.39 -17.00
CA GLU A 305 22.29 -4.35 -18.47
C GLU A 305 22.86 -3.02 -18.99
N PHE A 306 22.48 -1.93 -18.32
CA PHE A 306 23.02 -0.60 -18.56
C PHE A 306 22.80 0.32 -17.35
N GLU A 307 23.51 1.44 -17.38
CA GLU A 307 23.38 2.51 -16.41
C GLU A 307 22.68 3.73 -17.05
N ILE A 308 21.90 4.45 -16.25
CA ILE A 308 21.20 5.67 -16.64
C ILE A 308 21.46 6.80 -15.64
N THR A 309 21.29 8.03 -16.08
CA THR A 309 21.38 9.22 -15.19
C THR A 309 20.06 9.96 -15.00
N ASN A 310 19.09 9.76 -15.90
CA ASN A 310 17.80 10.44 -15.89
C ASN A 310 16.78 9.71 -16.78
N SER A 311 15.55 10.24 -16.84
CA SER A 311 14.46 9.67 -17.63
C SER A 311 14.67 9.71 -19.14
N LYS A 312 15.37 10.73 -19.67
CA LYS A 312 15.66 10.83 -21.11
C LYS A 312 16.60 9.72 -21.57
N ASP A 313 17.62 9.42 -20.77
CA ASP A 313 18.55 8.32 -21.00
C ASP A 313 17.80 6.98 -21.00
N LEU A 314 16.93 6.76 -20.00
CA LEU A 314 16.07 5.57 -19.95
C LEU A 314 15.17 5.44 -21.18
N GLN A 315 14.54 6.53 -21.62
CA GLN A 315 13.68 6.53 -22.81
C GLN A 315 14.47 6.13 -24.05
N SER A 316 15.65 6.72 -24.26
CA SER A 316 16.50 6.45 -25.44
C SER A 316 16.99 4.99 -25.55
N ARG A 317 16.93 4.22 -24.45
CA ARG A 317 17.37 2.83 -24.40
C ARG A 317 16.22 1.83 -24.46
N LEU A 318 15.01 2.24 -24.10
CA LEU A 318 13.83 1.38 -24.04
C LEU A 318 12.88 1.55 -25.22
N PHE A 319 12.91 2.71 -25.86
CA PHE A 319 12.07 3.11 -26.99
C PHE A 319 12.94 3.46 -28.20
#